data_AF-A0A7J6US72-F1
#
_entry.id   AF-A0A7J6US72-F1
#
_cell.length_a   1.000
_cell.length_b   1.000
_cell.length_c   1.000
_cell.angle_alpha   90.00
_cell.angle_beta   90.00
_cell.angle_gamma   90.00
#
_symmetry.space_group_name_H-M   'P 1'
#
loop_
_entity.id
_entity.type
_entity.pdbx_description
1 polymer ?
#
loop_
_entity_poly.entity_id
_entity_poly.type
_entity_poly.pdbx_seq_one_letter_code
_entity_poly.pdbx_strand_id
1 'polypeptide(L)'
;MKKEKKLKKRKSSNTEENSPSHNHLHANVHTLLLASLANLRTNFSARTLLTKCINNLHNQSLNPSKTLTLINNNLFLSLIPPLLRTTKSIPPIAERTAEIIGAISLQSFECNEKIASDNEILKALLDALVSSNKKVSMAACNAVLDLSTTSLAREKLCDINAVMKLM
;
A
#
# COMPACT_ATOMS: atom_id res chain seq x y z
N MET A 1 8.97 58.75 26.39
CA MET A 1 8.56 57.54 27.12
C MET A 1 8.93 56.30 26.30
N LYS A 2 10.02 55.61 26.66
CA LYS A 2 10.45 54.33 26.07
C LYS A 2 9.87 53.20 26.91
N LYS A 3 9.24 52.19 26.30
CA LYS A 3 8.80 50.96 26.99
C LYS A 3 9.72 49.80 26.59
N GLU A 4 10.47 49.33 27.58
CA GLU A 4 11.42 48.22 27.52
C GLU A 4 10.70 46.88 27.27
N LYS A 5 11.19 46.11 26.29
CA LYS A 5 10.79 44.71 26.08
C LYS A 5 11.68 43.80 26.95
N LYS A 6 11.12 43.26 28.03
CA LYS A 6 11.76 42.21 28.84
C LYS A 6 11.79 40.89 28.08
N LEU A 7 13.01 40.40 27.78
CA LEU A 7 13.27 39.03 27.34
C LEU A 7 12.85 38.05 28.45
N LYS A 8 11.92 37.14 28.16
CA LYS A 8 11.67 35.94 28.98
C LYS A 8 12.36 34.74 28.33
N LYS A 9 13.57 34.44 28.80
CA LYS A 9 14.21 33.12 28.65
C LYS A 9 13.29 32.06 29.29
N ARG A 10 12.90 31.03 28.54
CA ARG A 10 12.36 29.79 29.11
C ARG A 10 13.33 28.64 28.83
N LYS A 11 13.72 28.03 29.95
CA LYS A 11 14.69 26.94 30.13
C LYS A 11 14.40 25.74 29.23
N SER A 12 15.48 25.19 28.65
CA SER A 12 15.54 23.81 28.20
C SER A 12 15.46 22.89 29.42
N SER A 13 14.50 21.97 29.42
CA SER A 13 14.59 20.73 30.19
C SER A 13 14.66 19.59 29.18
N ASN A 14 15.87 19.06 28.99
CA ASN A 14 16.08 17.74 28.41
C ASN A 14 15.33 16.74 29.29
N THR A 15 14.31 16.11 28.73
CA THR A 15 13.78 14.86 29.24
C THR A 15 13.75 13.96 28.03
N GLU A 16 14.76 13.08 27.96
CA GLU A 16 14.84 11.99 27.00
C GLU A 16 13.68 11.03 27.29
N GLU A 17 12.50 11.34 26.76
CA GLU A 17 11.39 10.39 26.70
C GLU A 17 11.62 9.46 25.51
N ASN A 18 12.32 8.36 25.79
CA ASN A 18 12.23 7.12 25.03
C ASN A 18 10.74 6.76 24.89
N SER A 19 10.13 7.10 23.76
CA SER A 19 8.70 6.93 23.51
C SER A 19 8.46 5.94 22.34
N PRO A 20 7.72 4.85 22.57
CA PRO A 20 7.46 3.80 21.58
C PRO A 20 6.30 4.21 20.65
N SER A 21 6.51 5.20 19.78
CA SER A 21 5.37 5.84 19.07
C SER A 21 5.16 5.39 17.63
N HIS A 22 6.15 4.78 16.98
CA HIS A 22 6.06 4.48 15.54
C HIS A 22 5.22 3.23 15.22
N ASN A 23 5.25 2.23 16.09
CA ASN A 23 4.54 0.95 15.87
C ASN A 23 3.04 1.03 16.15
N HIS A 24 2.63 1.89 17.10
CA HIS A 24 1.23 2.01 17.51
C HIS A 24 0.36 2.67 16.42
N LEU A 25 0.93 3.60 15.64
CA LEU A 25 0.23 4.25 14.53
C LEU A 25 0.02 3.29 13.35
N HIS A 26 1.02 2.46 13.03
CA HIS A 26 0.93 1.47 11.96
C HIS A 26 -0.06 0.33 12.30
N ALA A 27 -0.06 -0.15 13.55
CA ALA A 27 -1.03 -1.14 14.02
C ALA A 27 -2.48 -0.64 13.91
N ASN A 28 -2.70 0.65 14.20
CA ASN A 28 -4.02 1.27 14.08
C ASN A 28 -4.48 1.40 12.63
N VAL A 29 -3.59 1.78 11.69
CA VAL A 29 -3.95 1.88 10.26
C VAL A 29 -4.30 0.52 9.68
N HIS A 30 -3.55 -0.53 10.01
CA HIS A 30 -3.84 -1.89 9.52
C HIS A 30 -5.17 -2.41 10.07
N THR A 31 -5.39 -2.29 11.37
CA THR A 31 -6.65 -2.70 12.02
C THR A 31 -7.84 -1.96 11.42
N LEU A 32 -7.68 -0.66 11.15
CA LEU A 32 -8.69 0.15 10.49
C LEU A 32 -8.92 -0.29 9.03
N LEU A 33 -7.86 -0.65 8.29
CA LEU A 33 -7.96 -1.16 6.92
C LEU A 33 -8.76 -2.46 6.89
N LEU A 34 -8.41 -3.41 7.76
CA LEU A 34 -9.08 -4.71 7.87
C LEU A 34 -10.54 -4.55 8.30
N ALA A 35 -10.81 -3.74 9.33
CA ALA A 35 -12.16 -3.47 9.79
C ALA A 35 -13.01 -2.80 8.71
N SER A 36 -12.43 -1.85 7.97
CA SER A 36 -13.13 -1.17 6.87
C SER A 36 -13.42 -2.12 5.70
N LEU A 37 -12.48 -3.01 5.39
CA LEU A 37 -12.64 -4.03 4.35
C LEU A 37 -13.70 -5.06 4.72
N ALA A 38 -13.76 -5.49 5.98
CA ALA A 38 -14.79 -6.39 6.48
C ALA A 38 -16.20 -5.79 6.39
N ASN A 39 -16.32 -4.46 6.55
CA ASN A 39 -17.60 -3.74 6.54
C ASN A 39 -17.92 -3.04 5.22
N LEU A 40 -17.22 -3.39 4.13
CA LEU A 40 -17.28 -2.66 2.87
C LEU A 40 -18.66 -2.68 2.20
N ARG A 41 -19.41 -3.76 2.42
CA ARG A 41 -20.73 -3.99 1.83
C ARG A 41 -21.85 -3.32 2.63
N THR A 42 -21.66 -3.11 3.92
CA THR A 42 -22.72 -2.70 4.85
C THR A 42 -22.64 -1.23 5.23
N ASN A 43 -21.46 -0.60 5.13
CA ASN A 43 -21.24 0.72 5.71
C ASN A 43 -20.55 1.69 4.72
N PHE A 44 -21.23 2.79 4.37
CA PHE A 44 -20.65 3.84 3.52
C PHE A 44 -19.44 4.52 4.17
N SER A 45 -19.45 4.72 5.49
CA SER A 45 -18.33 5.28 6.24
C SER A 45 -17.10 4.37 6.18
N ALA A 46 -17.28 3.04 6.16
CA ALA A 46 -16.18 2.11 5.97
C ALA A 46 -15.50 2.28 4.60
N ARG A 47 -16.27 2.56 3.54
CA ARG A 47 -15.71 2.85 2.21
C ARG A 47 -14.86 4.13 2.20
N THR A 48 -15.36 5.21 2.81
CA THR A 48 -14.62 6.48 2.85
C THR A 48 -13.35 6.37 3.69
N LEU A 49 -13.40 5.65 4.82
CA LEU A 49 -12.23 5.34 5.63
C LEU A 49 -11.22 4.50 4.86
N LEU A 50 -11.67 3.43 4.18
CA LEU A 50 -10.80 2.58 3.39
C LEU A 50 -10.09 3.37 2.29
N THR A 51 -10.81 4.20 1.54
CA THR A 51 -10.21 5.07 0.51
C THR A 51 -9.16 6.02 1.11
N LYS A 52 -9.42 6.63 2.27
CA LYS A 52 -8.45 7.48 2.96
C LYS A 52 -7.21 6.70 3.38
N CYS A 53 -7.38 5.52 3.96
CA CYS A 53 -6.28 4.65 4.39
C CYS A 53 -5.41 4.23 3.18
N ILE A 54 -6.03 3.78 2.09
CA ILE A 54 -5.31 3.38 0.87
C ILE A 54 -4.57 4.56 0.24
N ASN A 55 -5.16 5.76 0.21
CA ASN A 55 -4.46 6.94 -0.28
C ASN A 55 -3.26 7.32 0.59
N ASN A 56 -3.37 7.18 1.91
CA ASN A 56 -2.24 7.38 2.80
C ASN A 56 -1.14 6.34 2.54
N LEU A 57 -1.50 5.07 2.37
CA LEU A 57 -0.56 3.99 2.04
C LEU A 57 0.14 4.23 0.70
N HIS A 58 -0.59 4.69 -0.31
CA HIS A 58 0.00 5.09 -1.60
C HIS A 58 1.03 6.22 -1.44
N ASN A 59 0.72 7.25 -0.63
CA ASN A 59 1.70 8.30 -0.38
C ASN A 59 2.93 7.80 0.41
N GLN A 60 2.75 6.77 1.24
CA GLN A 60 3.85 6.11 1.95
C GLN A 60 4.70 5.22 1.04
N SER A 61 4.09 4.52 0.07
CA SER A 61 4.79 3.63 -0.86
C SER A 61 5.73 4.38 -1.80
N LEU A 62 5.48 5.66 -2.02
CA LEU A 62 6.37 6.56 -2.78
C LEU A 62 7.61 7.00 -1.97
N ASN A 63 7.66 6.73 -0.67
CA ASN A 63 8.78 7.08 0.19
C ASN A 63 9.57 5.80 0.57
N PRO A 64 10.82 5.64 0.10
CA PRO A 64 11.60 4.41 0.30
C PRO A 64 11.69 3.95 1.76
N SER A 65 11.92 4.89 2.69
CA SER A 65 12.04 4.58 4.12
C SER A 65 10.76 4.04 4.73
N LYS A 66 9.60 4.50 4.25
CA LYS A 66 8.29 4.04 4.74
C LYS A 66 7.84 2.75 4.06
N THR A 67 8.21 2.57 2.80
CA THR A 67 7.92 1.34 2.05
C THR A 67 8.55 0.11 2.68
N LEU A 68 9.79 0.21 3.14
CA LEU A 68 10.44 -0.90 3.84
C LEU A 68 9.67 -1.30 5.11
N THR A 69 9.19 -0.34 5.90
CA THR A 69 8.34 -0.61 7.06
C THR A 69 7.03 -1.29 6.67
N LEU A 70 6.43 -0.87 5.54
CA LEU A 70 5.19 -1.43 5.03
C LEU A 70 5.36 -2.88 4.55
N ILE A 71 6.45 -3.16 3.83
CA ILE A 71 6.80 -4.49 3.30
C ILE A 71 7.25 -5.45 4.39
N ASN A 72 7.98 -4.96 5.41
CA ASN A 72 8.36 -5.76 6.57
C ASN A 72 7.16 -6.10 7.45
N ASN A 73 6.09 -5.33 7.32
CA ASN A 73 4.83 -5.62 7.96
C ASN A 73 3.98 -6.57 7.07
N ASN A 74 4.16 -7.87 7.25
CA ASN A 74 3.45 -8.93 6.49
C ASN A 74 1.91 -8.79 6.51
N LEU A 75 1.37 -8.06 7.48
CA LEU A 75 -0.06 -7.73 7.57
C LEU A 75 -0.54 -6.86 6.40
N PHE A 76 0.29 -5.97 5.84
CA PHE A 76 -0.13 -5.22 4.63
C PHE A 76 -0.22 -6.13 3.42
N LEU A 77 0.76 -7.02 3.24
CA LEU A 77 0.81 -7.96 2.12
C LEU A 77 -0.43 -8.86 2.10
N SER A 78 -0.88 -9.35 3.26
CA SER A 78 -2.08 -10.18 3.36
C SER A 78 -3.38 -9.45 2.97
N LEU A 79 -3.40 -8.12 3.02
CA LEU A 79 -4.55 -7.32 2.59
C LEU A 79 -4.53 -6.97 1.12
N ILE A 80 -3.40 -7.11 0.42
CA ILE A 80 -3.31 -6.76 -1.01
C ILE A 80 -4.30 -7.58 -1.87
N PRO A 81 -4.34 -8.93 -1.79
CA PRO A 81 -5.25 -9.71 -2.63
C PRO A 81 -6.73 -9.32 -2.47
N PRO A 82 -7.30 -9.21 -1.24
CA PRO A 82 -8.70 -8.85 -1.12
C PRO A 82 -8.98 -7.40 -1.53
N LEU A 83 -8.02 -6.47 -1.39
CA LEU A 83 -8.16 -5.09 -1.87
C LEU A 83 -8.19 -5.02 -3.39
N LEU A 84 -7.29 -5.72 -4.09
CA LEU A 84 -7.30 -5.83 -5.55
C LEU A 84 -8.61 -6.44 -6.06
N ARG A 85 -9.14 -7.46 -5.39
CA ARG A 85 -10.40 -8.12 -5.76
C ARG A 85 -11.65 -7.25 -5.57
N THR A 86 -11.52 -6.01 -5.06
CA THR A 86 -12.64 -5.05 -4.99
C THR A 86 -12.97 -4.37 -6.34
N THR A 87 -12.34 -4.79 -7.45
CA THR A 87 -12.47 -4.20 -8.80
C THR A 87 -13.91 -3.86 -9.21
N LYS A 88 -14.88 -4.74 -8.93
CA LYS A 88 -16.29 -4.55 -9.32
C LYS A 88 -17.05 -3.62 -8.37
N SER A 89 -16.78 -3.71 -7.08
CA SER A 89 -17.54 -2.96 -6.06
C SER A 89 -17.02 -1.54 -5.90
N ILE A 90 -15.70 -1.35 -5.91
CA ILE A 90 -15.04 -0.06 -5.66
C ILE A 90 -13.75 0.01 -6.49
N PRO A 91 -13.87 0.27 -7.81
CA PRO A 91 -12.72 0.32 -8.71
C PRO A 91 -11.55 1.22 -8.25
N PRO A 92 -11.78 2.41 -7.66
CA PRO A 92 -10.68 3.27 -7.22
C PRO A 92 -9.75 2.64 -6.18
N ILE A 93 -10.26 1.71 -5.37
CA ILE A 93 -9.44 1.01 -4.36
C ILE A 93 -8.53 0.00 -5.04
N ALA A 94 -9.07 -0.77 -5.99
CA ALA A 94 -8.28 -1.73 -6.75
C ALA A 94 -7.22 -1.03 -7.61
N GLU A 95 -7.58 0.07 -8.29
CA GLU A 95 -6.66 0.94 -9.04
C GLU A 95 -5.50 1.37 -8.14
N ARG A 96 -5.80 1.98 -6.99
CA ARG A 96 -4.79 2.50 -6.06
C ARG A 96 -3.94 1.39 -5.44
N THR A 97 -4.52 0.22 -5.22
CA THR A 97 -3.78 -0.95 -4.71
C THR A 97 -2.79 -1.46 -5.75
N ALA A 98 -3.17 -1.50 -7.03
CA ALA A 98 -2.25 -1.84 -8.12
C ALA A 98 -1.11 -0.81 -8.24
N GLU A 99 -1.41 0.49 -8.16
CA GLU A 99 -0.37 1.54 -8.13
C GLU A 99 0.61 1.37 -6.96
N ILE A 100 0.13 1.00 -5.77
CA ILE A 100 1.00 0.70 -4.62
C ILE A 100 1.92 -0.48 -4.93
N ILE A 101 1.40 -1.56 -5.54
CA ILE A 101 2.21 -2.73 -5.91
C ILE A 101 3.33 -2.33 -6.86
N GLY A 102 3.01 -1.57 -7.93
CA GLY A 102 4.01 -1.09 -8.88
C GLY A 102 5.07 -0.21 -8.20
N ALA A 103 4.62 0.77 -7.40
CA ALA A 103 5.51 1.66 -6.67
C ALA A 103 6.46 0.91 -5.72
N ILE A 104 5.96 -0.09 -4.98
CA ILE A 104 6.78 -0.92 -4.10
C ILE A 104 7.77 -1.77 -4.89
N SER A 105 7.33 -2.35 -6.01
CA SER A 105 8.13 -3.24 -6.85
C SER A 105 9.35 -2.54 -7.47
N LEU A 106 9.31 -1.21 -7.59
CA LEU A 106 10.43 -0.40 -8.06
C LEU A 106 11.34 0.12 -6.93
N GLN A 107 10.98 -0.03 -5.66
CA GLN A 107 11.79 0.51 -4.55
C GLN A 107 13.10 -0.27 -4.32
N SER A 108 13.05 -1.59 -4.40
CA SER A 108 14.23 -2.46 -4.23
C SER A 108 13.95 -3.86 -4.78
N PHE A 109 15.02 -4.60 -5.07
CA PHE A 109 14.94 -6.02 -5.44
C PHE A 109 14.21 -6.85 -4.37
N GLU A 110 14.54 -6.65 -3.09
CA GLU A 110 13.90 -7.37 -1.98
C GLU A 110 12.39 -7.12 -1.91
N CYS A 111 11.95 -5.86 -2.07
CA CYS A 111 10.53 -5.51 -2.07
C CYS A 111 9.78 -6.18 -3.24
N ASN A 112 10.38 -6.15 -4.44
CA ASN A 112 9.84 -6.78 -5.63
C ASN A 112 9.69 -8.30 -5.43
N GLU A 113 10.77 -8.97 -5.02
CA GLU A 113 10.79 -10.41 -4.81
C GLU A 113 9.81 -10.86 -3.73
N LYS A 114 9.63 -10.04 -2.69
CA LYS A 114 8.65 -10.32 -1.64
C LYS A 114 7.21 -10.26 -2.13
N ILE A 115 6.88 -9.34 -3.05
CA ILE A 115 5.56 -9.34 -3.72
C ILE A 115 5.45 -10.53 -4.67
N ALA A 116 6.47 -10.76 -5.51
CA ALA A 116 6.47 -11.83 -6.51
C ALA A 116 6.39 -13.24 -5.89
N SER A 117 6.88 -13.41 -4.67
CA SER A 117 6.82 -14.68 -3.95
C SER A 117 5.41 -15.02 -3.43
N ASP A 118 4.49 -14.06 -3.38
CA ASP A 118 3.11 -14.28 -2.97
C ASP A 118 2.20 -14.55 -4.19
N ASN A 119 1.90 -15.82 -4.41
CA ASN A 119 1.06 -16.27 -5.53
C ASN A 119 -0.36 -15.68 -5.49
N GLU A 120 -0.92 -15.39 -4.31
CA GLU A 120 -2.26 -14.82 -4.22
C GLU A 120 -2.27 -13.35 -4.62
N ILE A 121 -1.21 -12.60 -4.32
CA ILE A 121 -1.03 -11.24 -4.84
C ILE A 121 -0.96 -11.28 -6.36
N LEU A 122 -0.13 -12.15 -6.93
CA LEU A 122 0.03 -12.23 -8.38
C LEU A 122 -1.27 -12.62 -9.09
N LYS A 123 -2.00 -13.63 -8.58
CA LYS A 123 -3.31 -14.01 -9.14
C LYS A 123 -4.31 -12.87 -9.07
N ALA A 124 -4.40 -12.19 -7.93
CA ALA A 124 -5.30 -11.05 -7.76
C ALA A 124 -4.94 -9.89 -8.71
N LEU A 125 -3.64 -9.67 -8.96
CA LEU A 125 -3.18 -8.66 -9.89
C LEU A 125 -3.55 -9.00 -11.34
N LEU A 126 -3.41 -10.27 -11.74
CA LEU A 126 -3.84 -10.75 -13.05
C LEU A 126 -5.36 -10.71 -13.22
N ASP A 127 -6.13 -10.95 -12.15
CA ASP A 127 -7.59 -10.77 -12.18
C ASP A 127 -7.97 -9.29 -12.34
N ALA A 128 -7.17 -8.37 -11.78
CA ALA A 128 -7.35 -6.92 -11.96
C ALA A 128 -6.95 -6.46 -13.37
N LEU A 129 -5.98 -7.11 -14.00
CA LEU A 129 -5.54 -6.84 -15.37
C LEU A 129 -6.69 -7.02 -16.38
N VAL A 130 -7.50 -8.07 -16.21
CA VAL A 130 -8.67 -8.36 -17.06
C VAL A 130 -9.95 -7.65 -16.61
N SER A 131 -9.84 -6.65 -15.74
CA SER A 131 -10.98 -5.84 -15.29
C SER A 131 -11.62 -5.07 -16.44
N SER A 132 -12.96 -5.01 -16.47
CA SER A 132 -13.70 -4.15 -17.41
C SER A 132 -13.51 -2.66 -17.12
N ASN A 133 -13.02 -2.29 -15.94
CA ASN A 133 -12.66 -0.92 -15.62
C ASN A 133 -11.26 -0.61 -16.16
N LYS A 134 -11.21 0.26 -17.19
CA LYS A 134 -9.97 0.63 -17.87
C LYS A 134 -8.88 1.17 -16.93
N LYS A 135 -9.24 1.95 -15.90
CA LYS A 135 -8.23 2.50 -14.96
C LYS A 135 -7.60 1.40 -14.12
N VAL A 136 -8.42 0.48 -13.62
CA VAL A 136 -7.94 -0.69 -12.86
C VAL A 136 -7.06 -1.58 -13.73
N SER A 137 -7.53 -1.91 -14.93
CA SER A 137 -6.77 -2.75 -15.89
C SER A 137 -5.42 -2.11 -16.25
N MET A 138 -5.40 -0.80 -16.51
CA MET A 138 -4.18 -0.06 -16.83
C MET A 138 -3.22 0.02 -15.63
N ALA A 139 -3.71 0.30 -14.43
CA ALA A 139 -2.89 0.31 -13.21
C ALA A 139 -2.31 -1.08 -12.92
N ALA A 140 -3.10 -2.15 -13.12
CA ALA A 140 -2.64 -3.52 -12.99
C ALA A 140 -1.58 -3.88 -14.03
N CYS A 141 -1.75 -3.45 -15.29
CA CYS A 141 -0.76 -3.62 -16.35
C CYS A 141 0.57 -2.96 -15.97
N ASN A 142 0.54 -1.70 -15.53
CA ASN A 142 1.73 -0.99 -15.07
C ASN A 142 2.41 -1.72 -13.91
N ALA A 143 1.64 -2.20 -12.93
CA ALA A 143 2.19 -2.95 -11.81
C ALA A 143 2.82 -4.29 -12.24
N VAL A 144 2.27 -4.99 -13.24
CA VAL A 144 2.88 -6.21 -13.81
C VAL A 144 4.19 -5.88 -14.51
N LEU A 145 4.26 -4.76 -15.26
CA LEU A 145 5.50 -4.29 -15.90
C LEU A 145 6.57 -3.94 -14.86
N ASP A 146 6.20 -3.20 -13.82
CA ASP A 146 7.08 -2.81 -12.71
C ASP A 146 7.61 -4.04 -11.96
N LEU A 147 6.75 -5.03 -11.70
CA LEU A 147 7.15 -6.31 -11.12
C LEU A 147 8.15 -7.06 -12.00
N SER A 148 7.89 -7.11 -13.32
CA SER A 148 8.68 -7.87 -14.30
C SER A 148 10.11 -7.36 -14.51
N THR A 149 10.52 -6.31 -13.79
CA THR A 149 11.90 -5.84 -13.77
C THR A 149 12.88 -6.88 -13.19
N THR A 150 12.43 -7.80 -12.33
CA THR A 150 13.26 -8.88 -11.77
C THR A 150 13.04 -10.23 -12.47
N SER A 151 14.06 -11.10 -12.48
CA SER A 151 13.94 -12.44 -13.05
C SER A 151 12.99 -13.33 -12.26
N LEU A 152 13.02 -13.26 -10.93
CA LEU A 152 12.13 -14.03 -10.07
C LEU A 152 10.66 -13.69 -10.37
N ALA A 153 10.32 -12.41 -10.48
CA ALA A 153 8.95 -12.00 -10.79
C ALA A 153 8.50 -12.51 -12.17
N ARG A 154 9.36 -12.43 -13.19
CA ARG A 154 9.04 -12.99 -14.52
C ARG A 154 8.80 -14.49 -14.48
N GLU A 155 9.66 -15.24 -13.77
CA GLU A 155 9.49 -16.68 -13.58
C GLU A 155 8.17 -17.00 -12.89
N LYS A 156 7.87 -16.32 -11.77
CA LYS A 156 6.61 -16.51 -11.03
C LYS A 156 5.36 -16.15 -11.85
N LEU A 157 5.43 -15.11 -12.66
CA LEU A 157 4.34 -14.74 -13.58
C LEU A 157 4.15 -15.82 -14.67
N CYS A 158 5.22 -16.40 -15.21
CA CYS A 158 5.14 -17.52 -16.13
C CYS A 158 4.53 -18.76 -15.46
N ASP A 159 4.93 -19.09 -14.23
CA ASP A 159 4.44 -20.26 -13.47
C ASP A 159 2.92 -20.23 -13.26
N ILE A 160 2.36 -19.06 -13.01
CA ILE A 160 0.90 -18.90 -12.82
C ILE A 160 0.15 -18.66 -14.13
N ASN A 161 0.80 -18.91 -15.26
CA ASN A 161 0.26 -18.80 -16.60
C ASN A 161 -0.23 -17.37 -16.93
N ALA A 162 0.47 -16.34 -16.44
CA ALA A 162 0.13 -14.93 -16.69
C ALA A 162 0.07 -14.59 -18.18
N VAL A 163 0.91 -15.24 -18.99
CA VAL A 163 0.98 -15.06 -20.44
C VAL A 163 -0.38 -15.32 -21.09
N MET A 164 -1.12 -16.34 -20.66
CA MET A 164 -2.45 -16.64 -21.21
C MET A 164 -3.53 -15.62 -20.83
N LYS A 165 -3.32 -14.82 -19.78
CA LYS A 165 -4.22 -13.71 -19.40
C LYS A 165 -3.85 -12.38 -20.08
N LEU A 166 -2.64 -12.29 -20.65
CA LEU A 166 -2.14 -11.12 -21.38
C LEU A 166 -2.43 -11.18 -22.89
N MET A 167 -2.63 -12.39 -23.43
CA MET A 167 -3.03 -12.66 -24.82
C MET A 167 -4.54 -12.61 -24.98
#